data_AF-A0A957VXW2-F1
#
_entry.id   AF-A0A957VXW2-F1
#
_cell.length_a   1.000
_cell.length_b   1.000
_cell.length_c   1.000
_cell.angle_alpha   90.00
_cell.angle_beta   90.00
_cell.angle_gamma   90.00
#
_symmetry.space_group_name_H-M   'P 1'
#
loop_
_entity.id
_entity.type
_entity.pdbx_description
1 polymer ?
#
loop_
_entity_poly.entity_id
_entity_poly.type
_entity_poly.pdbx_seq_one_letter_code
_entity_poly.pdbx_strand_id
1 'polypeptide(L)'
;MKAQQRNLPDWMEMNAWREILARIFAGVEAQLNITPEWLINPTTNRRLKLDILYPDLGIAVRFEGLKGKNQRRRLSLQEEDQLRTRQDARVEICQQHGIQLVVIESGIHKPSDVFRQIDTALSRAGQAASDVDLSQRLTASRTTASALSRKINSSTDLKVYADLWHDRQYQIPEPTRNPLAQREAIPFAEGMEVEHEKFGSGIVLSVTPADGDTFVMVDFITAGQKTLAASLIGDKMIPK
;
A
#
# COMPACT_ATOMS: atom_id res chain seq x y z
N MET A 1 39.71 -6.90 -4.29
CA MET A 1 38.76 -5.79 -4.12
C MET A 1 37.43 -6.22 -4.74
N LYS A 2 36.41 -6.59 -3.94
CA LYS A 2 35.07 -6.86 -4.48
C LYS A 2 34.40 -5.51 -4.73
N ALA A 3 34.08 -5.22 -5.98
CA ALA A 3 33.24 -4.08 -6.32
C ALA A 3 31.97 -4.17 -5.49
N GLN A 4 31.73 -3.14 -4.69
CA GLN A 4 30.54 -3.00 -3.87
C GLN A 4 29.37 -2.93 -4.86
N GLN A 5 28.66 -4.05 -5.06
CA GLN A 5 27.42 -4.08 -5.83
C GLN A 5 26.53 -3.01 -5.20
N ARG A 6 26.32 -1.90 -5.92
CA ARG A 6 25.41 -0.85 -5.48
C ARG A 6 24.01 -1.46 -5.52
N ASN A 7 23.56 -1.95 -4.36
CA ASN A 7 22.20 -2.38 -4.18
C ASN A 7 21.28 -1.19 -4.48
N LEU A 8 20.20 -1.45 -5.22
CA LEU A 8 19.15 -0.46 -5.41
C LEU A 8 18.60 -0.03 -4.05
N PRO A 9 18.19 1.24 -3.87
CA PRO A 9 17.44 1.64 -2.69
C PRO A 9 16.17 0.79 -2.54
N ASP A 10 15.80 0.43 -1.30
CA ASP A 10 14.68 -0.48 -1.03
C ASP A 10 13.38 -0.06 -1.71
N TRP A 11 13.07 1.24 -1.72
CA TRP A 11 11.88 1.76 -2.38
C TRP A 11 11.89 1.58 -3.91
N MET A 12 13.07 1.61 -4.53
CA MET A 12 13.25 1.44 -5.98
C MET A 12 13.11 -0.03 -6.36
N GLU A 13 13.66 -0.93 -5.54
CA GLU A 13 13.43 -2.38 -5.67
C GLU A 13 11.95 -2.72 -5.53
N MET A 14 11.24 -2.11 -4.59
CA MET A 14 9.79 -2.29 -4.44
C MET A 14 9.00 -1.81 -5.65
N ASN A 15 9.38 -0.67 -6.23
CA ASN A 15 8.77 -0.19 -7.47
C ASN A 15 9.04 -1.13 -8.66
N ALA A 16 10.25 -1.67 -8.77
CA ALA A 16 10.57 -2.67 -9.78
C ALA A 16 9.64 -3.89 -9.66
N TRP A 17 9.46 -4.40 -8.44
CA TRP A 17 8.56 -5.53 -8.21
C TRP A 17 7.10 -5.21 -8.50
N ARG A 18 6.63 -3.99 -8.20
CA ARG A 18 5.27 -3.56 -8.58
C ARG A 18 5.06 -3.63 -10.09
N GLU A 19 6.01 -3.13 -10.89
CA GLU A 19 5.95 -3.21 -12.36
C GLU A 19 6.00 -4.66 -12.85
N ILE A 20 6.91 -5.47 -12.31
CA ILE A 20 7.05 -6.88 -12.67
C ILE A 20 5.75 -7.64 -12.40
N LEU A 21 5.17 -7.47 -11.21
CA LEU A 21 3.90 -8.11 -10.84
C LEU A 21 2.76 -7.63 -11.74
N ALA A 22 2.70 -6.34 -12.05
CA ALA A 22 1.66 -5.81 -12.94
C ALA A 22 1.79 -6.33 -14.39
N ARG A 23 2.97 -6.77 -14.81
CA ARG A 23 3.16 -7.49 -16.09
C ARG A 23 2.79 -8.96 -15.99
N ILE A 24 3.19 -9.63 -14.90
CA ILE A 24 2.87 -11.05 -14.66
C ILE A 24 1.36 -11.25 -14.61
N PHE A 25 0.65 -10.36 -13.92
CA PHE A 25 -0.79 -10.43 -13.68
C PHE A 25 -1.57 -9.43 -14.55
N ALA A 26 -1.07 -9.15 -15.76
CA ALA A 26 -1.75 -8.22 -16.66
C ALA A 26 -3.19 -8.69 -16.96
N GLY A 27 -4.14 -7.77 -16.89
CA GLY A 27 -5.56 -8.07 -17.12
C GLY A 27 -6.29 -8.70 -15.93
N VAL A 28 -5.63 -8.85 -14.78
CA VAL A 28 -6.25 -9.34 -13.53
C VAL A 28 -6.47 -8.17 -12.59
N GLU A 29 -7.67 -8.10 -12.00
CA GLU A 29 -8.01 -7.05 -11.06
C GLU A 29 -7.23 -7.22 -9.74
N ALA A 30 -6.61 -6.13 -9.29
CA ALA A 30 -5.77 -6.11 -8.10
C ALA A 30 -6.39 -5.20 -7.03
N GLN A 31 -6.49 -5.70 -5.81
CA GLN A 31 -6.85 -4.92 -4.63
C GLN A 31 -5.57 -4.49 -3.91
N LEU A 32 -5.34 -3.17 -3.80
CA LEU A 32 -4.09 -2.61 -3.29
C LEU A 32 -4.21 -2.17 -1.82
N ASN A 33 -3.17 -2.43 -1.03
CA ASN A 33 -3.02 -1.97 0.35
C ASN A 33 -4.18 -2.33 1.29
N ILE A 34 -4.75 -3.53 1.16
CA ILE A 34 -5.94 -3.95 1.89
C ILE A 34 -5.63 -4.67 3.22
N THR A 35 -6.61 -4.66 4.11
CA THR A 35 -6.66 -5.49 5.34
C THR A 35 -7.95 -6.30 5.32
N PRO A 36 -7.97 -7.49 4.69
CA PRO A 36 -9.18 -8.30 4.59
C PRO A 36 -9.75 -8.65 5.96
N GLU A 37 -11.07 -8.71 6.08
CA GLU A 37 -11.75 -8.99 7.35
C GLU A 37 -11.42 -10.38 7.92
N TRP A 38 -11.14 -11.34 7.04
CA TRP A 38 -10.72 -12.68 7.41
C TRP A 38 -9.25 -12.78 7.85
N LEU A 39 -8.42 -11.78 7.53
CA LEU A 39 -6.98 -11.83 7.80
C LEU A 39 -6.65 -11.23 9.19
N ILE A 40 -7.07 -11.94 10.24
CA ILE A 40 -6.90 -11.55 11.63
C ILE A 40 -5.97 -12.54 12.33
N ASN A 41 -4.90 -12.04 12.97
CA ASN A 41 -4.01 -12.89 13.75
C ASN A 41 -4.76 -13.47 14.98
N PRO A 42 -4.85 -14.80 15.14
CA PRO A 42 -5.71 -15.42 16.16
C PRO A 42 -5.17 -15.21 17.58
N THR A 43 -3.86 -15.04 17.73
CA THR A 43 -3.19 -14.85 19.03
C THR A 43 -3.38 -13.43 19.56
N THR A 44 -3.40 -12.43 18.66
CA THR A 44 -3.39 -11.00 19.04
C THR A 44 -4.66 -10.26 18.67
N ASN A 45 -5.57 -10.90 17.94
CA ASN A 45 -6.78 -10.33 17.35
C ASN A 45 -6.52 -9.08 16.48
N ARG A 46 -5.29 -8.91 15.99
CA ARG A 46 -4.90 -7.77 15.14
C ARG A 46 -5.11 -8.12 13.67
N ARG A 47 -5.74 -7.21 12.92
CA ARG A 47 -5.80 -7.28 11.46
C ARG A 47 -4.41 -7.25 10.86
N LEU A 48 -4.16 -8.10 9.86
CA LEU A 48 -2.93 -8.10 9.07
C LEU A 48 -3.22 -7.48 7.70
N LYS A 49 -2.16 -6.95 7.08
CA LYS A 49 -2.22 -6.24 5.80
C LYS A 49 -1.63 -7.09 4.69
N LEU A 50 -2.19 -6.95 3.49
CA LEU A 50 -1.61 -7.35 2.21
C LEU A 50 -1.32 -6.08 1.39
N ASP A 51 -0.24 -6.07 0.61
CA ASP A 51 0.02 -4.92 -0.27
C ASP A 51 -0.69 -5.04 -1.60
N ILE A 52 -0.84 -6.27 -2.08
CA ILE A 52 -1.60 -6.59 -3.29
C ILE A 52 -2.34 -7.91 -3.06
N LEU A 53 -3.62 -7.96 -3.42
CA LEU A 53 -4.39 -9.19 -3.51
C LEU A 53 -4.96 -9.30 -4.94
N TYR A 54 -4.81 -10.47 -5.54
CA TYR A 54 -5.46 -10.87 -6.79
C TYR A 54 -6.48 -11.97 -6.44
N PRO A 55 -7.73 -11.59 -6.07
CA PRO A 55 -8.72 -12.54 -5.56
C PRO A 55 -9.01 -13.65 -6.56
N ASP A 56 -9.19 -13.29 -7.83
CA ASP A 56 -9.49 -14.21 -8.94
C ASP A 56 -8.43 -15.30 -9.12
N LEU A 57 -7.17 -15.00 -8.80
CA LEU A 57 -6.07 -15.96 -8.93
C LEU A 57 -5.77 -16.71 -7.63
N GLY A 58 -6.36 -16.30 -6.50
CA GLY A 58 -5.96 -16.79 -5.18
C GLY A 58 -4.50 -16.47 -4.87
N ILE A 59 -4.00 -15.28 -5.24
CA ILE A 59 -2.60 -14.87 -4.98
C ILE A 59 -2.56 -13.55 -4.22
N ALA A 60 -1.71 -13.47 -3.21
CA ALA A 60 -1.43 -12.25 -2.48
C ALA A 60 0.07 -11.95 -2.42
N VAL A 61 0.40 -10.67 -2.29
CA VAL A 61 1.78 -10.18 -2.16
C VAL A 61 1.91 -9.31 -0.91
N ARG A 62 2.97 -9.55 -0.15
CA ARG A 62 3.42 -8.69 0.94
C ARG A 62 4.83 -8.20 0.66
N PHE A 63 5.00 -6.88 0.69
CA PHE A 63 6.26 -6.20 0.67
C PHE A 63 6.76 -5.98 2.10
N GLU A 64 7.97 -6.46 2.38
CA GLU A 64 8.66 -6.33 3.66
C GLU A 64 10.04 -5.67 3.46
N GLY A 65 10.68 -5.26 4.55
CA GLY A 65 12.01 -4.64 4.50
C GLY A 65 12.05 -3.13 4.29
N LEU A 66 10.93 -2.45 4.00
CA LEU A 66 10.84 -0.98 4.00
C LEU A 66 10.94 -0.44 5.44
N LYS A 67 12.16 -0.31 5.96
CA LYS A 67 12.40 0.27 7.27
C LYS A 67 12.11 1.78 7.20
N GLY A 68 11.07 2.22 7.91
CA GLY A 68 10.84 3.65 8.13
C GLY A 68 12.06 4.29 8.79
N LYS A 69 12.24 5.62 8.66
CA LYS A 69 13.38 6.36 9.25
C LYS A 69 13.59 6.06 10.75
N ASN A 70 12.54 5.64 11.47
CA ASN A 70 12.56 5.30 12.91
C ASN A 70 12.88 3.82 13.23
N GLN A 71 13.05 2.94 12.24
CA GLN A 71 13.18 1.49 12.43
C GLN A 71 14.62 0.98 12.29
N ARG A 72 15.61 1.85 12.50
CA ARG A 72 17.04 1.49 12.42
C ARG A 72 17.57 0.75 13.65
N ARG A 73 16.75 0.53 14.68
CA ARG A 73 17.16 -0.25 15.86
C ARG A 73 17.13 -1.75 15.53
N ARG A 74 18.13 -2.49 16.03
CA ARG A 74 18.07 -3.95 16.09
C ARG A 74 16.90 -4.37 17.00
N LEU A 75 16.14 -5.36 16.55
CA LEU A 75 15.06 -5.95 17.33
C LEU A 75 15.65 -6.80 18.46
N SER A 76 14.95 -6.87 19.58
CA SER A 76 15.23 -7.85 20.63
C SER A 76 14.79 -9.25 20.17
N LEU A 77 15.30 -10.29 20.83
CA LEU A 77 14.90 -11.68 20.55
C LEU A 77 13.38 -11.89 20.68
N GLN A 78 12.75 -11.21 21.64
CA GLN A 78 11.30 -11.26 21.83
C GLN A 78 10.54 -10.56 20.69
N GLU A 79 11.05 -9.43 20.21
CA GLU A 79 10.45 -8.72 19.07
C GLU A 79 10.60 -9.52 17.76
N GLU A 80 11.74 -10.20 17.56
CA GLU A 80 11.95 -11.10 16.42
C GLU A 80 10.98 -12.30 16.45
N ASP A 81 10.79 -12.92 17.62
CA ASP A 81 9.85 -14.02 17.78
C ASP A 81 8.41 -13.59 17.50
N GLN A 82 7.98 -12.44 18.03
CA GLN A 82 6.65 -11.87 17.75
C GLN A 82 6.43 -11.58 16.25
N LEU A 83 7.45 -11.08 15.56
CA LEU A 83 7.37 -10.85 14.11
C LEU A 83 7.21 -12.15 13.34
N ARG A 84 8.00 -13.18 13.71
CA ARG A 84 7.91 -14.51 13.10
C ARG A 84 6.51 -15.11 13.30
N THR A 85 6.00 -15.12 14.53
CA THR A 85 4.63 -15.59 14.82
C THR A 85 3.59 -14.84 13.98
N ARG A 86 3.78 -13.53 13.78
CA ARG A 86 2.87 -12.72 12.96
C ARG A 86 2.96 -13.05 11.46
N GLN A 87 4.15 -13.34 10.95
CA GLN A 87 4.38 -13.76 9.58
C GLN A 87 3.80 -15.16 9.33
N ASP A 88 4.05 -16.10 10.24
CA ASP A 88 3.55 -17.47 10.17
C ASP A 88 2.02 -17.50 10.17
N ALA A 89 1.38 -16.76 11.09
CA ALA A 89 -0.07 -16.62 11.12
C ALA A 89 -0.62 -16.05 9.81
N ARG A 90 0.10 -15.12 9.15
CA ARG A 90 -0.33 -14.56 7.87
C ARG A 90 -0.34 -15.62 6.78
N VAL A 91 0.72 -16.41 6.70
CA VAL A 91 0.86 -17.49 5.71
C VAL A 91 -0.26 -18.51 5.92
N GLU A 92 -0.44 -18.95 7.16
CA GLU A 92 -1.44 -19.96 7.52
C GLU A 92 -2.86 -19.51 7.17
N ILE A 93 -3.27 -18.31 7.59
CA ILE A 93 -4.61 -17.80 7.31
C ILE A 93 -4.82 -17.59 5.80
N CYS A 94 -3.82 -17.07 5.07
CA CYS A 94 -3.93 -16.96 3.61
C CYS A 94 -4.19 -18.34 2.99
N GLN A 95 -3.44 -19.36 3.41
CA GLN A 95 -3.59 -20.72 2.89
C GLN A 95 -4.97 -21.32 3.21
N GLN A 96 -5.50 -21.10 4.42
CA GLN A 96 -6.86 -21.53 4.81
C GLN A 96 -7.95 -20.91 3.92
N HIS A 97 -7.72 -19.68 3.44
CA HIS A 97 -8.61 -18.98 2.51
C HIS A 97 -8.31 -19.25 1.03
N GLY A 98 -7.48 -20.25 0.71
CA GLY A 98 -7.13 -20.60 -0.67
C GLY A 98 -6.19 -19.59 -1.35
N ILE A 99 -5.54 -18.71 -0.59
CA ILE A 99 -4.66 -17.66 -1.10
C ILE A 99 -3.20 -18.05 -0.91
N GLN A 100 -2.43 -18.04 -1.99
CA GLN A 100 -0.98 -18.24 -1.97
C GLN A 100 -0.28 -16.90 -1.73
N LEU A 101 0.41 -16.79 -0.60
CA LEU A 101 1.14 -15.57 -0.22
C LEU A 101 2.58 -15.58 -0.74
N VAL A 102 2.96 -14.53 -1.47
CA VAL A 102 4.34 -14.24 -1.87
C VAL A 102 4.89 -13.10 -1.00
N VAL A 103 6.04 -13.32 -0.37
CA VAL A 103 6.69 -12.31 0.47
C VAL A 103 7.95 -11.79 -0.21
N ILE A 104 7.94 -10.51 -0.55
CA ILE A 104 9.05 -9.84 -1.22
C ILE A 104 9.71 -8.92 -0.20
N GLU A 105 10.89 -9.31 0.25
CA GLU A 105 11.69 -8.54 1.20
C GLU A 105 12.86 -7.84 0.50
N SER A 106 12.90 -6.51 0.59
CA SER A 106 13.94 -5.72 -0.06
C SER A 106 15.31 -5.98 0.53
N GLY A 107 16.34 -5.98 -0.32
CA GLY A 107 17.73 -6.10 0.10
C GLY A 107 18.13 -7.46 0.69
N ILE A 108 17.19 -8.40 0.83
CA ILE A 108 17.43 -9.75 1.34
C ILE A 108 17.33 -10.79 0.22
N HIS A 109 16.22 -10.81 -0.52
CA HIS A 109 15.99 -11.82 -1.55
C HIS A 109 16.67 -11.45 -2.87
N LYS A 110 17.34 -12.42 -3.50
CA LYS A 110 17.78 -12.26 -4.89
C LYS A 110 16.56 -12.33 -5.82
N PRO A 111 16.59 -11.70 -7.00
CA PRO A 111 15.49 -11.79 -7.96
C PRO A 111 15.06 -13.23 -8.26
N SER A 112 16.01 -14.15 -8.40
CA SER A 112 15.74 -15.58 -8.63
C SER A 112 14.91 -16.23 -7.52
N ASP A 113 15.12 -15.83 -6.26
CA ASP A 113 14.36 -16.37 -5.13
C ASP A 113 12.92 -15.88 -5.15
N VAL A 114 12.71 -14.60 -5.45
CA VAL A 114 11.37 -14.03 -5.58
C VAL A 114 10.61 -14.67 -6.75
N PHE A 115 11.25 -14.84 -7.92
CA PHE A 115 10.64 -15.54 -9.05
C PHE A 115 10.28 -17.00 -8.73
N ARG A 116 11.13 -17.70 -7.98
CA ARG A 116 10.83 -19.07 -7.53
C ARG A 116 9.62 -19.10 -6.59
N GLN A 117 9.49 -18.13 -5.68
CA GLN A 117 8.30 -18.00 -4.83
C GLN A 117 7.04 -17.75 -5.66
N ILE A 118 7.11 -16.85 -6.65
CA ILE A 118 6.00 -16.56 -7.57
C ILE A 118 5.61 -17.82 -8.37
N ASP A 119 6.58 -18.55 -8.93
CA ASP A 119 6.33 -19.79 -9.68
C ASP A 119 5.66 -20.86 -8.78
N THR A 120 6.13 -20.99 -7.54
CA THR A 120 5.54 -21.91 -6.57
C THR A 120 4.10 -21.53 -6.23
N ALA A 121 3.82 -20.24 -6.01
CA ALA A 121 2.48 -19.73 -5.73
C ALA A 121 1.54 -19.96 -6.92
N LEU A 122 1.97 -19.62 -8.13
CA LEU A 122 1.22 -19.86 -9.37
C LEU A 122 0.94 -21.34 -9.61
N SER A 123 1.92 -22.21 -9.37
CA SER A 123 1.78 -23.66 -9.51
C SER A 123 0.74 -24.21 -8.54
N ARG A 124 0.78 -23.82 -7.26
CA ARG A 124 -0.19 -24.24 -6.25
C ARG A 124 -1.60 -23.72 -6.54
N ALA A 125 -1.72 -22.45 -6.95
CA ALA A 125 -2.99 -21.89 -7.39
C ALA A 125 -3.54 -22.65 -8.61
N GLY A 126 -2.67 -23.01 -9.56
CA GLY A 126 -3.06 -23.79 -10.75
C GLY A 126 -3.54 -25.20 -10.43
N GLN A 127 -2.95 -25.85 -9.42
CA GLN A 127 -3.41 -27.16 -8.94
C GLN A 127 -4.79 -27.10 -8.26
N ALA A 128 -5.11 -25.97 -7.62
CA ALA A 128 -6.40 -25.75 -6.97
C ALA A 128 -7.49 -25.24 -7.93
N ALA A 129 -7.11 -24.74 -9.12
CA ALA A 129 -8.04 -24.22 -10.11
C ALA A 129 -8.88 -25.33 -10.72
N SER A 130 -10.19 -25.22 -10.59
CA SER A 130 -11.18 -26.12 -11.21
C SER A 130 -11.73 -25.59 -12.54
N ASP A 131 -11.63 -24.29 -12.77
CA ASP A 131 -12.09 -23.62 -13.98
C ASP A 131 -11.00 -23.50 -15.05
N VAL A 132 -11.38 -23.74 -16.30
CA VAL A 132 -10.50 -23.70 -17.47
C VAL A 132 -9.96 -22.29 -17.68
N ASP A 133 -10.79 -21.26 -17.53
CA ASP A 133 -10.39 -19.88 -17.76
C ASP A 133 -9.35 -19.42 -16.71
N LEU A 134 -9.59 -19.71 -15.44
CA LEU A 134 -8.62 -19.49 -14.37
C LEU A 134 -7.30 -20.21 -14.64
N SER A 135 -7.35 -21.47 -15.06
CA SER A 135 -6.17 -22.27 -15.39
C SER A 135 -5.35 -21.65 -16.53
N GLN A 136 -6.01 -21.09 -17.55
CA GLN A 136 -5.36 -20.37 -18.64
C GLN A 136 -4.70 -19.09 -18.15
N ARG A 137 -5.37 -18.27 -17.33
CA ARG A 137 -4.78 -17.04 -16.76
C ARG A 137 -3.56 -17.34 -15.90
N LEU A 138 -3.61 -18.39 -15.08
CA LEU A 138 -2.48 -18.82 -14.25
C LEU A 138 -1.30 -19.31 -15.10
N THR A 139 -1.59 -20.07 -16.17
CA THR A 139 -0.57 -20.51 -17.14
C THR A 139 0.09 -19.32 -17.83
N ALA A 140 -0.69 -18.36 -18.32
CA ALA A 140 -0.18 -17.14 -18.95
C ALA A 140 0.70 -16.31 -17.99
N SER A 141 0.27 -16.18 -16.73
CA SER A 141 1.03 -15.51 -15.69
C SER A 141 2.38 -16.22 -15.44
N ARG A 142 2.37 -17.55 -15.39
CA ARG A 142 3.58 -18.37 -15.21
C ARG A 142 4.55 -18.27 -16.38
N THR A 143 4.05 -18.26 -17.62
CA THR A 143 4.86 -18.04 -18.82
C THR A 143 5.53 -16.68 -18.77
N THR A 144 4.79 -15.64 -18.39
CA THR A 144 5.33 -14.28 -18.25
C THR A 144 6.39 -14.19 -17.15
N ALA A 145 6.12 -14.78 -15.97
CA ALA A 145 7.10 -14.85 -14.88
C ALA A 145 8.39 -15.57 -15.31
N SER A 146 8.27 -16.69 -16.04
CA SER A 146 9.42 -17.45 -16.56
C SER A 146 10.19 -16.71 -17.66
N ALA A 147 9.53 -15.85 -18.43
CA ALA A 147 10.20 -15.00 -19.40
C ALA A 147 10.98 -13.86 -18.71
N LEU A 148 10.41 -13.27 -17.67
CA LEU A 148 11.06 -12.20 -16.89
C LEU A 148 12.21 -12.73 -16.03
N SER A 149 12.07 -13.90 -15.42
CA SER A 149 13.12 -14.50 -14.59
C SER A 149 14.41 -14.77 -15.37
N ARG A 150 14.31 -15.10 -16.65
CA ARG A 150 15.46 -15.26 -17.55
C ARG A 150 16.18 -13.94 -17.84
N LYS A 151 15.47 -12.82 -17.77
CA LYS A 151 15.98 -11.47 -18.08
C LYS A 151 16.51 -10.74 -16.85
N ILE A 152 15.98 -11.04 -15.67
CA ILE A 152 16.25 -10.29 -14.43
C ILE A 152 17.07 -11.18 -13.49
N ASN A 153 18.39 -11.00 -13.52
CA ASN A 153 19.32 -11.80 -12.73
C ASN A 153 19.99 -11.00 -11.61
N SER A 154 19.89 -9.67 -11.66
CA SER A 154 20.59 -8.77 -10.75
C SER A 154 19.74 -7.55 -10.36
N SER A 155 20.18 -6.85 -9.32
CA SER A 155 19.58 -5.56 -8.92
C SER A 155 19.73 -4.50 -10.02
N THR A 156 20.74 -4.57 -10.89
CA THR A 156 20.85 -3.63 -12.02
C THR A 156 19.69 -3.80 -13.00
N ASP A 157 19.28 -5.05 -13.26
CA ASP A 157 18.19 -5.36 -14.18
C ASP A 157 16.84 -4.86 -13.62
N LEU A 158 16.67 -4.90 -12.30
CA LEU A 158 15.47 -4.37 -11.62
C LEU A 158 15.31 -2.86 -11.83
N LYS A 159 16.40 -2.11 -12.02
CA LYS A 159 16.35 -0.64 -12.16
C LYS A 159 15.42 -0.21 -13.30
N VAL A 160 15.53 -0.89 -14.44
CA VAL A 160 14.70 -0.61 -15.63
C VAL A 160 13.22 -0.72 -15.29
N TYR A 161 12.83 -1.72 -14.49
CA TYR A 161 11.44 -1.91 -14.09
C TYR A 161 10.98 -0.89 -13.04
N ALA A 162 11.88 -0.41 -12.19
CA ALA A 162 11.56 0.68 -11.26
C ALA A 162 11.28 1.99 -12.01
N ASP A 163 12.07 2.29 -13.03
CA ASP A 163 11.88 3.48 -13.88
C ASP A 163 10.55 3.36 -14.66
N LEU A 164 10.26 2.18 -15.24
CA LEU A 164 8.99 1.90 -15.91
C LEU A 164 7.77 2.01 -14.98
N TRP A 165 7.90 1.62 -13.71
CA TRP A 165 6.84 1.84 -12.72
C TRP A 165 6.58 3.33 -12.53
N HIS A 166 7.64 4.13 -12.42
CA HIS A 166 7.52 5.57 -12.26
C HIS A 166 6.77 6.19 -13.45
N ASP A 167 7.13 5.83 -14.68
CA ASP A 167 6.45 6.27 -15.90
C ASP A 167 4.97 5.86 -15.92
N ARG A 168 4.67 4.62 -15.50
CA ARG A 168 3.29 4.12 -15.39
C ARG A 168 2.47 4.99 -14.44
N GLN A 169 3.05 5.45 -13.33
CA GLN A 169 2.34 6.32 -12.38
C GLN A 169 1.96 7.68 -12.98
N TYR A 170 2.70 8.19 -13.97
CA TYR A 170 2.33 9.41 -14.71
C TYR A 170 1.40 9.17 -15.90
N GLN A 171 1.30 7.93 -16.38
CA GLN A 171 0.40 7.54 -17.47
C GLN A 171 -1.00 7.15 -16.99
N ILE A 172 -1.18 6.88 -15.69
CA ILE A 172 -2.52 6.92 -15.09
C ILE A 172 -2.99 8.35 -15.31
N PRO A 173 -4.01 8.61 -16.16
CA PRO A 173 -4.60 9.94 -16.22
C PRO A 173 -4.91 10.29 -14.78
N GLU A 174 -4.50 11.49 -14.32
CA GLU A 174 -5.00 11.98 -13.03
C GLU A 174 -6.48 11.60 -13.01
N PRO A 175 -6.95 10.82 -12.02
CA PRO A 175 -8.35 10.46 -11.98
C PRO A 175 -9.06 11.78 -12.16
N THR A 176 -9.78 11.96 -13.29
CA THR A 176 -10.45 13.21 -13.64
C THR A 176 -11.05 13.63 -12.35
N ARG A 177 -10.51 14.67 -11.68
CA ARG A 177 -10.78 14.91 -10.26
C ARG A 177 -12.28 14.86 -10.22
N ASN A 178 -12.82 13.76 -9.68
CA ASN A 178 -14.24 13.58 -9.61
C ASN A 178 -14.58 14.78 -8.77
N PRO A 179 -15.21 15.86 -9.32
CA PRO A 179 -15.26 17.13 -8.64
C PRO A 179 -15.78 16.75 -7.29
N LEU A 180 -14.89 16.83 -6.27
CA LEU A 180 -15.18 16.34 -4.93
C LEU A 180 -16.58 16.83 -4.72
N ALA A 181 -17.56 15.91 -4.62
CA ALA A 181 -18.96 16.26 -4.56
C ALA A 181 -18.99 17.54 -3.76
N GLN A 182 -19.33 18.67 -4.41
CA GLN A 182 -19.13 20.00 -3.86
C GLN A 182 -19.99 20.01 -2.60
N ARG A 183 -19.43 19.49 -1.51
CA ARG A 183 -20.02 19.43 -0.20
C ARG A 183 -19.97 20.87 0.15
N GLU A 184 -21.13 21.50 0.04
CA GLU A 184 -21.33 22.92 0.20
C GLU A 184 -20.41 23.39 1.32
N ALA A 185 -19.33 24.05 0.93
CA ALA A 185 -18.37 24.56 1.88
C ALA A 185 -19.16 25.57 2.68
N ILE A 186 -19.51 25.22 3.92
CA ILE A 186 -20.19 26.13 4.82
C ILE A 186 -19.32 27.39 4.85
N PRO A 187 -19.81 28.54 4.36
CA PRO A 187 -18.98 29.71 4.22
C PRO A 187 -18.71 30.29 5.60
N PHE A 188 -17.54 29.99 6.16
CA PHE A 188 -17.07 30.64 7.38
C PHE A 188 -16.67 32.08 7.06
N ALA A 189 -17.10 33.03 7.90
CA ALA A 189 -16.75 34.44 7.81
C ALA A 189 -15.95 34.86 9.05
N GLU A 190 -15.09 35.85 8.92
CA GLU A 190 -14.39 36.44 10.06
C GLU A 190 -15.42 37.01 11.06
N GLY A 191 -15.22 36.72 12.35
CA GLY A 191 -16.14 37.06 13.43
C GLY A 191 -17.27 36.05 13.66
N MET A 192 -17.37 34.98 12.86
CA MET A 192 -18.40 33.95 13.03
C MET A 192 -18.13 33.07 14.26
N GLU A 193 -19.15 32.85 15.08
CA GLU A 193 -19.11 31.86 16.16
C GLU A 193 -19.24 30.45 15.59
N VAL A 194 -18.38 29.55 16.05
CA VAL A 194 -18.34 28.17 15.60
C VAL A 194 -18.21 27.22 16.77
N GLU A 195 -18.77 26.04 16.65
CA GLU A 195 -18.58 24.95 17.62
C GLU A 195 -17.88 23.78 16.93
N HIS A 196 -16.75 23.36 17.49
CA HIS A 196 -15.98 22.22 17.02
C HIS A 196 -16.07 21.05 17.99
N GLU A 197 -16.36 19.84 17.49
CA GLU A 197 -16.59 18.64 18.32
C GLU A 197 -15.51 18.38 19.38
N LYS A 198 -14.25 18.70 19.04
CA LYS A 198 -13.09 18.49 19.93
C LYS A 198 -12.64 19.73 20.71
N PHE A 199 -12.88 20.94 20.20
CA PHE A 199 -12.28 22.16 20.73
C PHE A 199 -13.33 23.10 21.36
N GLY A 200 -14.60 22.70 21.32
CA GLY A 200 -15.71 23.47 21.84
C GLY A 200 -15.98 24.73 21.01
N SER A 201 -16.55 25.73 21.66
CA SER A 201 -16.90 27.00 21.02
C SER A 201 -15.66 27.86 20.74
N GLY A 202 -15.67 28.55 19.61
CA GLY A 202 -14.63 29.47 19.19
C GLY A 202 -15.14 30.52 18.21
N ILE A 203 -14.29 31.49 17.88
CA ILE A 203 -14.59 32.58 16.95
C ILE A 203 -13.61 32.54 15.80
N VAL A 204 -14.11 32.62 14.56
CA VAL A 204 -13.28 32.73 13.36
C VAL A 204 -12.55 34.07 13.37
N LEU A 205 -11.21 34.04 13.39
CA LEU A 205 -10.37 35.22 13.35
C LEU A 205 -10.00 35.65 11.93
N SER A 206 -9.73 34.69 11.04
CA SER A 206 -9.39 35.00 9.65
C SER A 206 -9.72 33.86 8.70
N VAL A 207 -9.99 34.19 7.43
CA VAL A 207 -10.23 33.19 6.37
C VAL A 207 -9.31 33.47 5.19
N THR A 208 -8.36 32.57 4.94
CA THR A 208 -7.34 32.75 3.90
C THR A 208 -7.43 31.64 2.84
N PRO A 209 -7.71 31.96 1.57
CA PRO A 209 -7.64 30.99 0.49
C PRO A 209 -6.18 30.67 0.13
N ALA A 210 -5.81 29.39 -0.01
CA ALA A 210 -4.49 28.96 -0.45
C ALA A 210 -4.55 27.63 -1.22
N ASP A 211 -3.93 27.59 -2.42
CA ASP A 211 -3.69 26.40 -3.25
C ASP A 211 -4.86 25.39 -3.33
N GLY A 212 -6.05 25.88 -3.66
CA GLY A 212 -7.24 25.04 -3.89
C GLY A 212 -7.99 24.63 -2.63
N ASP A 213 -7.65 25.19 -1.46
CA ASP A 213 -8.38 25.03 -0.21
C ASP A 213 -8.49 26.38 0.53
N THR A 214 -9.35 26.45 1.54
CA THR A 214 -9.55 27.64 2.38
C THR A 214 -9.11 27.34 3.80
N PHE A 215 -8.22 28.13 4.37
CA PHE A 215 -7.79 28.00 5.76
C PHE A 215 -8.55 28.97 6.65
N VAL A 216 -9.22 28.44 7.65
CA VAL A 216 -9.98 29.17 8.67
C VAL A 216 -9.16 29.18 9.95
N MET A 217 -8.78 30.36 10.43
CA MET A 217 -8.18 30.53 11.74
C MET A 217 -9.29 30.77 12.76
N VAL A 218 -9.35 29.94 13.80
CA VAL A 218 -10.38 30.02 14.85
C VAL A 218 -9.69 30.12 16.20
N ASP A 219 -10.17 31.02 17.05
CA ASP A 219 -9.79 31.09 18.46
C ASP A 219 -10.80 30.33 19.32
N PHE A 220 -10.40 29.15 19.81
CA PHE A 220 -11.24 28.32 20.65
C PHE A 220 -11.05 28.67 22.12
N ILE A 221 -12.15 28.80 22.86
CA ILE A 221 -12.13 29.12 24.30
C ILE A 221 -11.29 28.10 25.09
N THR A 222 -11.32 26.82 24.70
CA THR A 222 -10.63 25.73 25.42
C THR A 222 -9.25 25.39 24.86
N ALA A 223 -8.96 25.73 23.60
CA ALA A 223 -7.80 25.23 22.87
C ALA A 223 -6.92 26.32 22.24
N GLY A 224 -7.30 27.59 22.40
CA GLY A 224 -6.65 28.75 21.80
C GLY A 224 -6.75 28.77 20.27
N GLN A 225 -5.88 29.55 19.65
CA GLN A 225 -5.88 29.76 18.20
C GLN A 225 -5.44 28.51 17.41
N LYS A 226 -6.23 28.12 16.42
CA LYS A 226 -5.97 27.01 15.49
C LYS A 226 -6.29 27.41 14.06
N THR A 227 -5.39 27.07 13.14
CA THR A 227 -5.62 27.18 11.70
C THR A 227 -6.08 25.83 11.17
N LEU A 228 -7.25 25.80 10.52
CA LEU A 228 -7.92 24.60 10.09
C LEU A 228 -8.29 24.71 8.60
N ALA A 229 -8.07 23.66 7.82
CA ALA A 229 -8.48 23.64 6.42
C ALA A 229 -9.98 23.34 6.31
N ALA A 230 -10.72 24.18 5.59
CA ALA A 230 -12.17 24.12 5.39
C ALA A 230 -12.61 22.75 4.86
N SER A 231 -11.84 22.17 3.95
CA SER A 231 -12.08 20.82 3.41
C SER A 231 -12.05 19.70 4.45
N LEU A 232 -11.38 19.90 5.60
CA LEU A 232 -11.21 18.90 6.66
C LEU A 232 -12.14 19.10 7.86
N ILE A 233 -12.79 20.27 7.96
CA ILE A 233 -13.63 20.64 9.11
C ILE A 233 -15.12 20.72 8.81
N GLY A 234 -15.55 20.60 7.54
CA GLY A 234 -16.97 20.73 7.16
C GLY A 234 -17.94 19.85 7.95
N ASP A 235 -17.52 18.65 8.38
CA ASP A 235 -18.35 17.73 9.18
C ASP A 235 -18.15 17.88 10.70
N LYS A 236 -17.19 18.68 11.16
CA LYS A 236 -16.74 18.74 12.57
C LYS A 236 -16.86 20.12 13.19
N MET A 237 -17.23 21.11 12.40
CA MET A 237 -17.37 22.50 12.80
C MET A 237 -18.72 23.02 12.31
N ILE A 238 -19.56 23.44 13.26
CA ILE A 238 -20.92 23.91 12.99
C ILE A 238 -20.96 25.41 13.31
N PRO A 239 -21.42 26.27 12.38
CA PRO A 239 -21.69 27.68 12.69
C PRO A 239 -22.77 27.82 13.76
N LYS A 240 -22.62 28.81 14.64
CA LYS A 240 -23.65 29.23 15.60
C LYS A 240 -24.32 30.52 15.18
#